data_AF-A0A2J8PGD5-F1
#
_entry.id   AF-A0A2J8PGD5-F1
#
_cell.length_a   1.000
_cell.length_b   1.000
_cell.length_c   1.000
_cell.angle_alpha   90.00
_cell.angle_beta   90.00
_cell.angle_gamma   90.00
#
_symmetry.space_group_name_H-M   'P 1'
#
loop_
_entity.id
_entity.type
_entity.pdbx_description
1 polymer ?
#
loop_
_entity_poly.entity_id
_entity_poly.type
_entity_poly.pdbx_seq_one_letter_code
_entity_poly.pdbx_strand_id
1 'polypeptide(L)'
;MLLRSKPALPPPLMLLLLGPLGPLSPGALPRPAQAQDVVDLDFFTQEPLHLVSPSFLSVTIDANLATDPRFLIFLGSPKLRTLARGLSPAYLRFGGTKTDFLIFDPKKESTFEERSYWQSQVNQDICKYGSIPPDVEEKLRLEWPYQEQLLLREHYQKKFKNGTYSRSSVDVLYTFANCSGLDLIFGLNALLRTADLQWNSSNAQLLLDYCSSKGYNISWELGNAS
;
A
#
# COMPACT_ATOMS: atom_id res chain seq x y z
N MET A 1 62.89 -11.12 18.88
CA MET A 1 63.08 -9.84 18.17
C MET A 1 62.21 -8.79 18.84
N LEU A 2 62.85 -7.67 19.20
CA LEU A 2 62.32 -6.30 19.35
C LEU A 2 60.99 -6.10 20.12
N LEU A 3 61.02 -5.44 21.29
CA LEU A 3 60.91 -3.97 21.43
C LEU A 3 59.61 -3.48 20.80
N ARG A 4 58.65 -2.82 21.45
CA ARG A 4 58.62 -1.89 22.60
C ARG A 4 57.11 -1.74 22.94
N SER A 5 56.67 -1.77 24.21
CA SER A 5 56.85 -0.75 25.26
C SER A 5 55.93 0.46 25.02
N LYS A 6 55.13 0.99 25.95
CA LYS A 6 54.84 0.66 27.37
C LYS A 6 53.59 1.48 27.78
N PRO A 7 53.05 1.26 29.00
CA PRO A 7 51.73 1.68 29.45
C PRO A 7 51.69 2.98 30.27
N ALA A 8 50.44 3.38 30.55
CA ALA A 8 49.89 3.98 31.78
C ALA A 8 50.48 5.27 32.40
N LEU A 9 49.59 6.27 32.51
CA LEU A 9 49.64 7.42 33.42
C LEU A 9 49.67 6.96 34.90
N PRO A 10 50.26 7.73 35.85
CA PRO A 10 49.59 8.88 36.52
C PRO A 10 50.57 9.97 37.06
N PRO A 11 50.24 10.81 38.07
CA PRO A 11 49.29 11.92 38.16
C PRO A 11 50.03 13.29 38.41
N PRO A 12 49.34 14.44 38.63
CA PRO A 12 49.92 15.77 38.42
C PRO A 12 50.50 16.41 39.70
N LEU A 13 51.49 17.29 39.54
CA LEU A 13 51.93 18.21 40.60
C LEU A 13 51.97 19.65 40.09
N MET A 14 51.27 20.52 40.82
CA MET A 14 51.18 21.95 40.62
C MET A 14 52.54 22.66 40.73
N LEU A 15 52.84 23.53 39.78
CA LEU A 15 53.84 24.59 39.92
C LEU A 15 53.18 25.93 39.58
N LEU A 16 52.92 26.71 40.63
CA LEU A 16 52.58 28.13 40.55
C LEU A 16 53.81 28.91 40.09
N LEU A 17 53.72 29.58 38.95
CA LEU A 17 54.66 30.62 38.53
C LEU A 17 53.86 31.88 38.19
N LEU A 18 53.99 32.88 39.06
CA LEU A 18 53.59 34.26 38.82
C LEU A 18 54.41 34.83 37.66
N GLY A 19 53.73 35.31 36.61
CA GLY A 19 54.30 36.14 35.54
C GLY A 19 53.49 37.44 35.40
N PRO A 20 54.10 38.53 34.92
CA PRO A 20 53.56 39.89 35.05
C PRO A 20 52.34 40.14 34.17
N LEU A 21 51.46 41.02 34.66
CA LEU A 21 50.31 41.59 33.95
C LEU A 21 50.76 42.29 32.67
N GLY A 22 50.63 41.59 31.54
CA GLY A 22 50.58 42.21 30.21
C GLY A 22 49.15 42.70 29.93
N PRO A 23 48.97 43.78 29.14
CA PRO A 23 47.65 44.36 28.90
C PRO A 23 46.74 43.33 28.25
N LEU A 24 45.54 43.14 28.82
CA LEU A 24 44.44 42.43 28.17
C LEU A 24 44.15 43.14 26.84
N SER A 25 44.67 42.60 25.75
CA SER A 25 43.90 42.62 24.51
C SER A 25 42.82 41.56 24.67
N PRO A 26 41.52 41.88 24.51
CA PRO A 26 40.52 40.85 24.36
C PRO A 26 40.81 40.14 23.03
N GLY A 27 41.71 39.17 23.08
CA GLY A 27 41.89 38.19 22.02
C GLY A 27 40.55 37.50 21.86
N ALA A 28 39.85 37.81 20.78
CA ALA A 28 38.70 37.06 20.36
C ALA A 28 39.13 35.59 20.27
N LEU A 29 38.55 34.74 21.13
CA LEU A 29 38.64 33.30 20.98
C LEU A 29 38.37 32.97 19.50
N PRO A 30 39.17 32.12 18.83
CA PRO A 30 38.77 31.63 17.53
C PRO A 30 37.46 30.88 17.76
N ARG A 31 36.37 31.54 17.39
CA ARG A 31 35.04 30.97 17.37
C ARG A 31 35.17 29.69 16.56
N PRO A 32 34.74 28.52 17.07
CA PRO A 32 34.79 27.31 16.26
C PRO A 32 34.15 27.66 14.93
N ALA A 33 34.88 27.44 13.82
CA ALA A 33 34.39 27.71 12.48
C ALA A 33 32.99 27.08 12.43
N GLN A 34 31.96 27.93 12.38
CA GLN A 34 30.59 27.45 12.32
C GLN A 34 30.56 26.60 11.06
N ALA A 35 30.36 25.28 11.23
CA ALA A 35 30.09 24.39 10.12
C ALA A 35 28.91 25.04 9.40
N GLN A 36 29.18 25.53 8.20
CA GLN A 36 28.23 26.33 7.47
C GLN A 36 27.30 25.33 6.80
N ASP A 37 26.13 25.12 7.40
CA ASP A 37 25.05 24.25 6.89
C ASP A 37 24.38 24.89 5.65
N VAL A 38 25.20 25.36 4.71
CA VAL A 38 24.79 26.00 3.46
C VAL A 38 25.14 25.06 2.32
N VAL A 39 24.11 24.66 1.58
CA VAL A 39 24.22 23.82 0.39
C VAL A 39 23.64 24.59 -0.77
N ASP A 40 24.44 24.76 -1.82
CA ASP A 40 23.99 25.35 -3.08
C ASP A 40 23.24 24.30 -3.91
N LEU A 41 22.14 24.71 -4.53
CA LEU A 41 21.34 23.85 -5.39
C LEU A 41 21.40 24.37 -6.83
N ASP A 42 21.75 23.49 -7.77
CA ASP A 42 21.71 23.77 -9.19
C ASP A 42 20.38 23.32 -9.79
N PHE A 43 19.68 24.25 -10.46
CA PHE A 43 18.38 24.00 -11.06
C PHE A 43 18.52 23.92 -12.58
N PHE A 44 18.11 22.78 -13.16
CA PHE A 44 18.10 22.54 -14.61
C PHE A 44 16.66 22.63 -15.12
N THR A 45 16.29 23.74 -15.74
CA THR A 45 14.90 24.07 -16.14
C THR A 45 14.75 24.35 -17.63
N GLN A 46 15.76 24.00 -18.45
CA GLN A 46 15.76 24.28 -19.89
C GLN A 46 14.75 23.41 -20.65
N GLU A 47 14.60 22.14 -20.24
CA GLU A 47 13.63 21.21 -20.79
C GLU A 47 13.18 20.19 -19.72
N PRO A 48 11.96 19.65 -19.79
CA PRO A 48 11.54 18.59 -18.89
C PRO A 48 12.37 17.33 -19.14
N LEU A 49 13.01 16.80 -18.09
CA LEU A 49 13.73 15.51 -18.19
C LEU A 49 12.75 14.35 -18.49
N HIS A 50 11.60 14.37 -17.82
CA HIS A 50 10.54 13.39 -18.00
C HIS A 50 9.17 14.07 -17.84
N LEU A 51 8.19 13.56 -18.56
CA LEU A 51 6.78 13.85 -18.31
C LEU A 51 6.16 12.65 -17.59
N VAL A 52 5.67 12.89 -16.37
CA VAL A 52 4.98 11.85 -15.60
C VAL A 52 3.48 11.85 -15.92
N SER A 53 2.83 10.71 -15.70
CA SER A 53 1.37 10.61 -15.80
C SER A 53 0.70 11.54 -14.79
N PRO A 54 -0.50 12.10 -15.10
CA PRO A 54 -1.34 12.72 -14.08
C PRO A 54 -1.60 11.80 -12.88
N SER A 55 -1.63 10.49 -13.12
CA SER A 55 -1.79 9.43 -12.12
C SER A 55 -0.45 8.95 -11.54
N PHE A 56 0.58 9.80 -11.50
CA PHE A 56 1.93 9.42 -11.04
C PHE A 56 1.93 8.82 -9.63
N LEU A 57 1.21 9.44 -8.69
CA LEU A 57 1.02 8.91 -7.33
C LEU A 57 -0.21 8.00 -7.31
N SER A 58 -0.01 6.74 -7.66
CA SER A 58 -1.05 5.71 -7.65
C SER A 58 -0.96 4.81 -6.41
N VAL A 59 -2.02 4.03 -6.16
CA VAL A 59 -2.17 3.25 -4.92
C VAL A 59 -2.60 1.81 -5.18
N THR A 60 -2.48 0.97 -4.16
CA THR A 60 -2.84 -0.45 -4.23
C THR A 60 -3.81 -0.84 -3.12
N ILE A 61 -4.69 -1.79 -3.40
CA ILE A 61 -5.35 -2.63 -2.38
C ILE A 61 -4.80 -4.04 -2.56
N ASP A 62 -4.22 -4.59 -1.49
CA ASP A 62 -3.64 -5.93 -1.56
C ASP A 62 -4.74 -6.96 -1.85
N ALA A 63 -4.48 -7.85 -2.81
CA ALA A 63 -5.37 -8.96 -3.16
C ALA A 63 -5.73 -9.85 -1.96
N ASN A 64 -4.89 -9.87 -0.91
CA ASN A 64 -5.15 -10.61 0.32
C ASN A 64 -6.43 -10.18 1.04
N LEU A 65 -6.95 -8.97 0.80
CA LEU A 65 -8.23 -8.51 1.35
C LEU A 65 -9.40 -9.37 0.88
N ALA A 66 -9.27 -10.02 -0.29
CA ALA A 66 -10.23 -10.97 -0.82
C ALA A 66 -10.00 -12.43 -0.35
N THR A 67 -9.05 -12.69 0.56
CA THR A 67 -8.89 -14.02 1.18
C THR A 67 -10.17 -14.41 1.93
N ASP A 68 -10.77 -13.44 2.62
CA ASP A 68 -12.16 -13.49 3.06
C ASP A 68 -12.88 -12.27 2.43
N PRO A 69 -13.65 -12.50 1.33
CA PRO A 69 -14.25 -11.41 0.55
C PRO A 69 -15.19 -10.49 1.34
N ARG A 70 -15.65 -10.88 2.54
CA ARG A 70 -16.49 -10.04 3.40
C ARG A 70 -15.81 -8.71 3.74
N PHE A 71 -14.48 -8.70 3.87
CA PHE A 71 -13.74 -7.50 4.24
C PHE A 71 -13.58 -6.49 3.09
N LEU A 72 -13.86 -6.89 1.83
CA LEU A 72 -13.97 -5.92 0.73
C LEU A 72 -15.09 -4.91 0.97
N ILE A 73 -16.11 -5.25 1.77
CA ILE A 73 -17.23 -4.35 2.11
C ILE A 73 -16.75 -3.08 2.81
N PHE A 74 -15.56 -3.07 3.45
CA PHE A 74 -14.97 -1.83 3.96
C PHE A 74 -14.81 -0.75 2.90
N LEU A 75 -14.59 -1.13 1.64
CA LEU A 75 -14.50 -0.20 0.51
C LEU A 75 -15.83 0.54 0.24
N GLY A 76 -16.95 0.08 0.81
CA GLY A 76 -18.22 0.80 0.82
C GLY A 76 -18.26 2.02 1.75
N SER A 77 -17.23 2.24 2.57
CA SER A 77 -17.19 3.34 3.54
C SER A 77 -17.10 4.72 2.86
N PRO A 78 -18.02 5.67 3.18
CA PRO A 78 -17.91 7.05 2.69
C PRO A 78 -16.60 7.73 3.10
N LYS A 79 -16.03 7.35 4.25
CA LYS A 79 -14.75 7.87 4.75
C LYS A 79 -13.60 7.43 3.85
N LEU A 80 -13.49 6.13 3.53
CA LEU A 80 -12.46 5.64 2.61
C LEU A 80 -12.63 6.23 1.21
N ARG A 81 -13.86 6.34 0.72
CA ARG A 81 -14.16 6.97 -0.57
C ARG A 81 -13.72 8.44 -0.60
N THR A 82 -13.91 9.19 0.49
CA THR A 82 -13.48 10.60 0.59
C THR A 82 -11.95 10.71 0.58
N LEU A 83 -11.25 9.83 1.30
CA LEU A 83 -9.79 9.79 1.30
C LEU A 83 -9.24 9.42 -0.09
N ALA A 84 -9.82 8.42 -0.74
CA ALA A 84 -9.42 7.96 -2.06
C ALA A 84 -9.63 9.04 -3.14
N ARG A 85 -10.74 9.80 -3.08
CA ARG A 85 -10.97 10.94 -3.99
C ARG A 85 -9.89 12.01 -3.90
N GLY A 86 -9.30 12.21 -2.71
CA GLY A 86 -8.19 13.15 -2.53
C GLY A 86 -6.91 12.77 -3.29
N LEU A 87 -6.84 11.53 -3.80
CA LEU A 87 -5.72 11.03 -4.61
C LEU A 87 -6.05 10.99 -6.11
N SER A 88 -7.28 11.31 -6.51
CA SER A 88 -7.66 11.33 -7.93
C SER A 88 -7.02 12.52 -8.67
N PRO A 89 -6.52 12.34 -9.90
CA PRO A 89 -6.48 11.10 -10.68
C PRO A 89 -5.38 10.15 -10.21
N ALA A 90 -5.70 8.86 -10.08
CA ALA A 90 -4.75 7.82 -9.72
C ALA A 90 -5.22 6.43 -10.19
N TYR A 91 -4.29 5.53 -10.46
CA TYR A 91 -4.60 4.11 -10.60
C TYR A 91 -4.83 3.48 -9.23
N LEU A 92 -5.78 2.54 -9.19
CA LEU A 92 -5.98 1.63 -8.07
C LEU A 92 -5.62 0.22 -8.55
N ARG A 93 -4.47 -0.29 -8.10
CA ARG A 93 -4.07 -1.68 -8.39
C ARG A 93 -4.64 -2.62 -7.33
N PHE A 94 -5.52 -3.53 -7.75
CA PHE A 94 -5.89 -4.70 -6.95
C PHE A 94 -4.97 -5.87 -7.30
N GLY A 95 -3.98 -6.10 -6.44
CA GLY A 95 -2.94 -7.10 -6.69
C GLY A 95 -2.09 -7.36 -5.46
N GLY A 96 -1.17 -8.32 -5.54
CA GLY A 96 -0.32 -8.72 -4.42
C GLY A 96 -0.06 -10.22 -4.46
N THR A 97 0.61 -10.78 -3.45
CA THR A 97 0.96 -12.22 -3.44
C THR A 97 -0.28 -13.10 -3.61
N LYS A 98 -1.44 -12.69 -3.08
CA LYS A 98 -2.69 -13.44 -3.18
C LYS A 98 -3.30 -13.47 -4.58
N THR A 99 -2.88 -12.59 -5.51
CA THR A 99 -3.36 -12.56 -6.90
C THR A 99 -3.35 -13.95 -7.55
N ASP A 100 -2.25 -14.67 -7.37
CA ASP A 100 -2.03 -15.99 -7.95
C ASP A 100 -2.71 -17.14 -7.20
N PHE A 101 -3.48 -16.84 -6.17
CA PHE A 101 -4.25 -17.80 -5.38
C PHE A 101 -5.73 -17.44 -5.32
N LEU A 102 -6.17 -16.43 -6.08
CA LEU A 102 -7.59 -16.08 -6.20
C LEU A 102 -8.17 -16.69 -7.47
N ILE A 103 -9.39 -17.21 -7.36
CA ILE A 103 -10.13 -17.84 -8.45
C ILE A 103 -11.51 -17.18 -8.52
N PHE A 104 -11.87 -16.67 -9.70
CA PHE A 104 -13.20 -16.11 -9.89
C PHE A 104 -14.23 -17.24 -9.93
N ASP A 105 -15.24 -17.18 -9.06
CA ASP A 105 -16.36 -18.12 -9.07
C ASP A 105 -17.68 -17.33 -9.20
N PRO A 106 -18.29 -17.28 -10.40
CA PRO A 106 -19.53 -16.54 -10.60
C PRO A 106 -20.73 -17.16 -9.86
N LYS A 107 -20.63 -18.41 -9.40
CA LYS A 107 -21.68 -19.14 -8.68
C LYS A 107 -21.51 -19.09 -7.17
N LYS A 108 -20.39 -18.53 -6.66
CA LYS A 108 -20.13 -18.38 -5.23
C LYS A 108 -21.30 -17.67 -4.54
N GLU A 109 -21.82 -18.29 -3.49
CA GLU A 109 -22.86 -17.68 -2.67
C GLU A 109 -22.32 -16.46 -1.92
N SER A 110 -23.14 -15.41 -1.85
CA SER A 110 -22.84 -14.22 -1.08
C SER A 110 -23.08 -14.44 0.40
N THR A 111 -22.22 -13.87 1.24
CA THR A 111 -22.42 -13.90 2.69
C THR A 111 -23.54 -12.96 3.12
N PHE A 112 -23.91 -13.01 4.41
CA PHE A 112 -24.87 -12.06 4.97
C PHE A 112 -24.41 -10.60 4.80
N GLU A 113 -23.14 -10.32 5.07
CA GLU A 113 -22.54 -8.99 4.99
C GLU A 113 -22.60 -8.43 3.57
N GLU A 114 -22.23 -9.24 2.57
CA GLU A 114 -22.30 -8.86 1.15
C GLU A 114 -23.75 -8.60 0.73
N ARG A 115 -24.69 -9.49 1.11
CA ARG A 115 -26.11 -9.31 0.77
C ARG A 115 -26.70 -8.06 1.42
N SER A 116 -26.45 -7.85 2.70
CA SER A 116 -26.94 -6.70 3.46
C SER A 116 -26.41 -5.39 2.86
N TYR A 117 -25.11 -5.33 2.55
CA TYR A 117 -24.51 -4.18 1.86
C TYR A 117 -25.22 -3.89 0.54
N TRP A 118 -25.32 -4.86 -0.37
CA TRP A 118 -25.91 -4.62 -1.69
C TRP A 118 -27.40 -4.29 -1.63
N GLN A 119 -28.15 -4.90 -0.71
CA GLN A 119 -29.57 -4.59 -0.50
C GLN A 119 -29.76 -3.14 -0.05
N SER A 120 -28.87 -2.59 0.78
CA SER A 120 -28.96 -1.20 1.21
C SER A 120 -28.57 -0.18 0.12
N GLN A 121 -27.94 -0.61 -0.99
CA GLN A 121 -27.61 0.27 -2.11
C GLN A 121 -28.71 0.35 -3.19
N VAL A 122 -29.75 -0.49 -3.11
CA VAL A 122 -30.80 -0.56 -4.14
C VAL A 122 -31.55 0.78 -4.24
N ASN A 123 -31.81 1.22 -5.48
CA ASN A 123 -32.50 2.49 -5.80
C ASN A 123 -31.80 3.76 -5.30
N GLN A 124 -30.48 3.72 -5.08
CA GLN A 124 -29.69 4.89 -4.67
C GLN A 124 -28.48 5.12 -5.57
N ASP A 125 -28.06 6.37 -5.68
CA ASP A 125 -26.75 6.72 -6.24
C ASP A 125 -25.66 6.30 -5.25
N ILE A 126 -25.08 5.13 -5.49
CA ILE A 126 -24.06 4.51 -4.63
C ILE A 126 -22.82 5.39 -4.44
N CYS A 127 -22.47 6.24 -5.42
CA CYS A 127 -21.31 7.11 -5.31
C CYS A 127 -21.55 8.31 -4.38
N LYS A 128 -22.80 8.78 -4.30
CA LYS A 128 -23.20 9.89 -3.42
C LYS A 128 -23.59 9.41 -2.03
N TYR A 129 -24.47 8.42 -1.94
CA TYR A 129 -25.14 8.04 -0.70
C TYR A 129 -24.73 6.66 -0.18
N GLY A 130 -24.01 5.87 -0.98
CA GLY A 130 -23.67 4.51 -0.61
C GLY A 130 -22.83 4.45 0.65
N SER A 131 -23.25 3.61 1.59
CA SER A 131 -22.64 3.39 2.90
C SER A 131 -22.87 1.96 3.36
N ILE A 132 -22.06 1.52 4.33
CA ILE A 132 -22.15 0.17 4.91
C ILE A 132 -23.24 0.19 5.99
N PRO A 133 -24.15 -0.82 6.03
CA PRO A 133 -25.08 -0.97 7.15
C PRO A 133 -24.34 -1.00 8.50
N PRO A 134 -24.80 -0.27 9.54
CA PRO A 134 -24.06 -0.14 10.79
C PRO A 134 -23.72 -1.46 11.49
N ASP A 135 -24.64 -2.43 11.46
CA ASP A 135 -24.47 -3.77 12.01
C ASP A 135 -23.37 -4.56 11.29
N VAL A 136 -23.31 -4.43 9.96
CA VAL A 136 -22.27 -5.02 9.13
C VAL A 136 -20.93 -4.34 9.39
N GLU A 137 -20.90 -3.01 9.43
CA GLU A 137 -19.67 -2.26 9.70
C GLU A 137 -19.09 -2.60 11.08
N GLU A 138 -19.92 -2.61 12.12
CA GLU A 138 -19.51 -2.95 13.48
C GLU A 138 -18.93 -4.37 13.55
N LYS A 139 -19.64 -5.35 12.98
CA LYS A 139 -19.19 -6.74 12.94
C LYS A 139 -17.83 -6.89 12.25
N LEU A 140 -17.69 -6.33 11.04
CA LEU A 140 -16.45 -6.44 10.29
C LEU A 140 -15.30 -5.74 11.01
N ARG A 141 -15.54 -4.59 11.65
CA ARG A 141 -14.51 -3.88 12.44
C ARG A 141 -14.07 -4.66 13.67
N LEU A 142 -14.97 -5.41 14.31
CA LEU A 142 -14.63 -6.29 15.43
C LEU A 142 -13.79 -7.49 14.97
N GLU A 143 -14.07 -8.06 13.80
CA GLU A 143 -13.33 -9.21 13.25
C GLU A 143 -11.99 -8.80 12.59
N TRP A 144 -11.86 -7.54 12.15
CA TRP A 144 -10.72 -7.08 11.35
C TRP A 144 -9.34 -7.28 12.00
N PRO A 145 -9.10 -6.95 13.30
CA PRO A 145 -7.77 -7.13 13.89
C PRO A 145 -7.31 -8.59 13.88
N TYR A 146 -8.25 -9.53 14.03
CA TYR A 146 -7.94 -10.95 13.93
C TYR A 146 -7.65 -11.35 12.49
N GLN A 147 -8.45 -10.88 11.53
CA GLN A 147 -8.21 -11.12 10.11
C GLN A 147 -6.85 -10.56 9.65
N GLU A 148 -6.50 -9.35 10.05
CA GLU A 148 -5.22 -8.72 9.73
C GLU A 148 -4.04 -9.58 10.20
N GLN A 149 -4.09 -10.10 11.44
CA GLN A 149 -3.07 -11.02 11.94
C GLN A 149 -2.97 -12.31 11.12
N LEU A 150 -4.10 -12.86 10.66
CA LEU A 150 -4.11 -14.05 9.80
C LEU A 150 -3.45 -13.77 8.45
N LEU A 151 -3.78 -12.65 7.81
CA LEU A 151 -3.21 -12.25 6.53
C LEU A 151 -1.68 -12.04 6.62
N LEU A 152 -1.23 -11.32 7.65
CA LEU A 152 0.20 -11.10 7.91
C LEU A 152 0.95 -12.40 8.20
N ARG A 153 0.33 -13.31 8.98
CA ARG A 153 0.92 -14.62 9.28
C ARG A 153 0.98 -15.52 8.03
N GLU A 154 -0.07 -15.55 7.22
CA GLU A 154 -0.07 -16.30 5.94
C GLU A 154 1.08 -15.83 5.05
N HIS A 155 1.25 -14.50 4.94
CA HIS A 155 2.33 -13.89 4.19
C HIS A 155 3.71 -14.30 4.72
N TYR A 156 3.96 -14.16 6.03
CA TYR A 156 5.24 -14.53 6.64
C TYR A 156 5.56 -16.03 6.47
N GLN A 157 4.54 -16.89 6.57
CA GLN A 157 4.72 -18.34 6.44
C GLN A 157 4.87 -18.80 4.98
N LYS A 158 4.57 -17.93 4.00
CA LYS A 158 4.52 -18.26 2.56
C LYS A 158 3.66 -19.50 2.25
N LYS A 159 2.59 -19.71 3.02
CA LYS A 159 1.67 -20.86 2.88
C LYS A 159 0.32 -20.40 2.41
N PHE A 160 0.24 -20.06 1.12
CA PHE A 160 -0.98 -19.53 0.51
C PHE A 160 -1.91 -20.65 0.08
N LYS A 161 -3.19 -20.51 0.43
CA LYS A 161 -4.28 -21.37 -0.08
C LYS A 161 -5.08 -20.64 -1.15
N ASN A 162 -5.66 -21.41 -2.06
CA ASN A 162 -6.61 -20.88 -3.02
C ASN A 162 -7.86 -20.36 -2.32
N GLY A 163 -8.29 -19.16 -2.70
CA GLY A 163 -9.54 -18.55 -2.31
C GLY A 163 -10.41 -18.27 -3.53
N THR A 164 -11.72 -18.24 -3.33
CA THR A 164 -12.68 -17.83 -4.38
C THR A 164 -13.34 -16.51 -4.05
N TYR A 165 -13.53 -15.68 -5.06
CA TYR A 165 -14.27 -14.43 -4.96
C TYR A 165 -15.45 -14.40 -5.93
N SER A 166 -16.48 -13.65 -5.57
CA SER A 166 -17.77 -13.65 -6.27
C SER A 166 -17.88 -12.49 -7.26
N ARG A 167 -18.97 -12.46 -8.01
CA ARG A 167 -19.44 -11.29 -8.77
C ARG A 167 -19.59 -10.05 -7.88
N SER A 168 -20.12 -10.21 -6.67
CA SER A 168 -20.25 -9.13 -5.68
C SER A 168 -18.90 -8.54 -5.30
N SER A 169 -17.88 -9.37 -5.11
CA SER A 169 -16.52 -8.91 -4.78
C SER A 169 -15.92 -8.01 -5.88
N VAL A 170 -16.15 -8.37 -7.15
CA VAL A 170 -15.72 -7.56 -8.31
C VAL A 170 -16.49 -6.23 -8.36
N ASP A 171 -17.81 -6.28 -8.15
CA ASP A 171 -18.66 -5.09 -8.16
C ASP A 171 -18.24 -4.09 -7.07
N VAL A 172 -17.88 -4.56 -5.86
CA VAL A 172 -17.40 -3.70 -4.77
C VAL A 172 -16.11 -2.95 -5.16
N LEU A 173 -15.12 -3.67 -5.71
CA LEU A 173 -13.86 -3.08 -6.15
C LEU A 173 -14.06 -2.05 -7.26
N TYR A 174 -14.85 -2.41 -8.27
CA TYR A 174 -15.12 -1.51 -9.40
C TYR A 174 -15.87 -0.26 -8.95
N THR A 175 -16.93 -0.42 -8.15
CA THR A 175 -17.70 0.72 -7.63
C THR A 175 -16.82 1.62 -6.76
N PHE A 176 -15.97 1.06 -5.90
CA PHE A 176 -15.07 1.86 -5.08
C PHE A 176 -14.10 2.69 -5.93
N ALA A 177 -13.45 2.08 -6.92
CA ALA A 177 -12.54 2.78 -7.83
C ALA A 177 -13.27 3.89 -8.59
N ASN A 178 -14.37 3.54 -9.28
CA ASN A 178 -15.14 4.45 -10.11
C ASN A 178 -15.74 5.61 -9.30
N CYS A 179 -16.36 5.34 -8.15
CA CYS A 179 -16.93 6.38 -7.29
C CYS A 179 -15.87 7.26 -6.61
N SER A 180 -14.61 6.85 -6.63
CA SER A 180 -13.46 7.60 -6.09
C SER A 180 -12.65 8.33 -7.16
N GLY A 181 -13.02 8.20 -8.44
CA GLY A 181 -12.25 8.78 -9.55
C GLY A 181 -10.90 8.09 -9.77
N LEU A 182 -10.82 6.79 -9.50
CA LEU A 182 -9.63 5.97 -9.67
C LEU A 182 -9.81 4.97 -10.80
N ASP A 183 -8.73 4.72 -11.54
CA ASP A 183 -8.71 3.76 -12.64
C ASP A 183 -8.27 2.38 -12.12
N LEU A 184 -9.18 1.39 -12.16
CA LEU A 184 -8.92 0.06 -11.61
C LEU A 184 -8.00 -0.77 -12.53
N ILE A 185 -6.89 -1.25 -11.95
CA ILE A 185 -6.03 -2.28 -12.53
C ILE A 185 -6.24 -3.57 -11.71
N PHE A 186 -6.63 -4.67 -12.35
CA PHE A 186 -6.93 -5.94 -11.68
C PHE A 186 -5.91 -7.02 -12.08
N GLY A 187 -5.23 -7.60 -11.08
CA GLY A 187 -4.30 -8.72 -11.29
C GLY A 187 -5.00 -10.07 -11.46
N LEU A 188 -4.72 -10.76 -12.56
CA LEU A 188 -5.21 -12.10 -12.86
C LEU A 188 -4.26 -13.18 -12.31
N ASN A 189 -4.83 -14.34 -11.96
CA ASN A 189 -4.09 -15.48 -11.47
C ASN A 189 -3.27 -16.18 -12.59
N ALA A 190 -1.95 -16.15 -12.50
CA ALA A 190 -1.04 -16.79 -13.45
C ALA A 190 -0.67 -18.23 -13.09
N LEU A 191 -1.10 -18.76 -11.94
CA LEU A 191 -0.81 -20.13 -11.48
C LEU A 191 -1.90 -21.15 -11.87
N LEU A 192 -2.96 -20.73 -12.55
CA LEU A 192 -3.87 -21.66 -13.22
C LEU A 192 -3.17 -22.26 -14.45
N ARG A 193 -2.83 -23.55 -14.39
CA ARG A 193 -2.01 -24.22 -15.40
C ARG A 193 -2.68 -25.45 -15.99
N THR A 194 -2.44 -25.68 -17.27
CA THR A 194 -2.75 -26.93 -17.97
C THR A 194 -1.71 -28.00 -17.64
N ALA A 195 -1.95 -29.25 -18.09
CA ALA A 195 -1.02 -30.37 -17.86
C ALA A 195 0.36 -30.14 -18.51
N ASP A 196 0.43 -29.38 -19.59
CA ASP A 196 1.64 -28.97 -20.31
C ASP A 196 2.22 -27.62 -19.83
N LEU A 197 1.82 -27.16 -18.64
CA LEU A 197 2.33 -25.97 -17.96
C LEU A 197 2.03 -24.62 -18.65
N GLN A 198 1.16 -24.61 -19.66
CA GLN A 198 0.63 -23.36 -20.24
C GLN A 198 -0.34 -22.69 -19.26
N TRP A 199 -0.48 -21.38 -19.37
CA TRP A 199 -1.47 -20.65 -18.58
C TRP A 199 -2.89 -20.99 -19.06
N ASN A 200 -3.73 -21.48 -18.15
CA ASN A 200 -5.12 -21.79 -18.42
C ASN A 200 -5.97 -20.53 -18.26
N SER A 201 -6.33 -19.90 -19.37
CA SER A 201 -7.08 -18.64 -19.41
C SER A 201 -8.59 -18.79 -19.12
N SER A 202 -9.14 -20.00 -18.94
CA SER A 202 -10.59 -20.19 -18.83
C SER A 202 -11.21 -19.45 -17.64
N ASN A 203 -10.52 -19.36 -16.50
CA ASN A 203 -11.03 -18.59 -15.36
C ASN A 203 -10.99 -17.08 -15.61
N ALA A 204 -9.94 -16.59 -16.27
CA ALA A 204 -9.83 -15.19 -16.67
C ALA A 204 -10.93 -14.82 -17.68
N GLN A 205 -11.23 -15.69 -18.66
CA GLN A 205 -12.34 -15.50 -19.60
C GLN A 205 -13.68 -15.30 -18.88
N LEU A 206 -13.99 -16.12 -17.88
CA LEU A 206 -15.22 -15.93 -17.07
C LEU A 206 -15.30 -14.55 -16.43
N LEU A 207 -14.18 -14.03 -15.92
CA LEU A 207 -14.11 -12.71 -15.30
C LEU A 207 -14.25 -11.60 -16.36
N LEU A 208 -13.53 -11.71 -17.48
CA LEU A 208 -13.59 -10.76 -18.58
C LEU A 208 -15.00 -10.65 -19.16
N ASP A 209 -15.66 -11.79 -19.40
CA ASP A 209 -17.04 -11.85 -19.88
C ASP A 209 -18.01 -11.18 -18.89
N TYR A 210 -17.81 -11.43 -17.59
CA TYR A 210 -18.60 -10.78 -16.54
C TYR A 210 -18.41 -9.26 -16.54
N CYS A 211 -17.16 -8.78 -16.53
CA CYS A 211 -16.85 -7.34 -16.56
C CYS A 211 -17.38 -6.68 -17.85
N SER A 212 -17.27 -7.36 -18.99
CA SER A 212 -17.84 -6.89 -20.26
C SER A 212 -19.36 -6.79 -20.19
N SER A 213 -20.04 -7.79 -19.60
CA SER A 213 -21.51 -7.77 -19.44
C SER A 213 -22.01 -6.61 -18.56
N LYS A 214 -21.15 -6.09 -17.69
CA LYS A 214 -21.42 -4.95 -16.80
C LYS A 214 -20.98 -3.60 -17.39
N GLY A 215 -20.27 -3.60 -18.51
CA GLY A 215 -19.65 -2.40 -19.08
C GLY A 215 -18.53 -1.81 -18.22
N TYR A 216 -17.81 -2.65 -17.48
CA TYR A 216 -16.73 -2.20 -16.60
C TYR A 216 -15.46 -1.85 -17.39
N ASN A 217 -14.94 -0.65 -17.16
CA ASN A 217 -13.64 -0.22 -17.69
C ASN A 217 -12.52 -0.61 -16.71
N ILE A 218 -11.81 -1.70 -17.01
CA ILE A 218 -10.78 -2.27 -16.14
C ILE A 218 -9.53 -2.55 -16.97
N SER A 219 -8.37 -2.19 -16.42
CA SER A 219 -7.05 -2.59 -16.93
C SER A 219 -6.58 -3.87 -16.24
N TRP A 220 -5.70 -4.66 -16.89
CA TRP A 220 -5.36 -6.01 -16.44
C TRP A 220 -3.85 -6.20 -16.25
N GLU A 221 -3.50 -6.96 -15.21
CA GLU A 221 -2.17 -7.57 -15.03
C GLU A 221 -2.31 -9.10 -15.02
N LEU A 222 -1.22 -9.83 -15.23
CA LEU A 222 -1.18 -11.29 -15.09
C LEU A 222 -0.03 -11.71 -14.19
N GLY A 223 -0.39 -12.22 -13.02
CA GLY A 223 0.53 -12.68 -11.99
C GLY A 223 1.08 -11.58 -11.09
N ASN A 224 1.68 -12.00 -9.99
CA ASN A 224 2.42 -11.16 -9.06
C ASN A 224 3.67 -11.91 -8.58
N ALA A 225 4.74 -11.17 -8.26
CA ALA A 225 5.92 -11.76 -7.64
C ALA A 225 5.54 -12.37 -6.27
N SER A 226 5.59 -13.70 -6.17
CA SER A 226 5.23 -14.49 -4.99
C SER A 226 6.43 -15.19 -4.37
#